data_AF-A0A9E1MZ28-F1
#
_entry.id   AF-A0A9E1MZ28-F1
#
_cell.length_a   1.000
_cell.length_b   1.000
_cell.length_c   1.000
_cell.angle_alpha   90.00
_cell.angle_beta   90.00
_cell.angle_gamma   90.00
#
_symmetry.space_group_name_H-M   'P 1'
#
loop_
_entity.id
_entity.type
_entity.pdbx_description
1 polymer ?
#
loop_
_entity_poly.entity_id
_entity_poly.type
_entity_poly.pdbx_seq_one_letter_code
_entity_poly.pdbx_strand_id
1 'polypeptide(L)' 'MKEALNADVKLIAGSGGVFDVAVDGKVVIKKTWEGFPDEESIVKAVSEAL' A
#
# COMPACT_ATOMS: atom_id res chain seq x y z
N MET A 1 7.57 2.17 -14.57
CA MET A 1 7.00 1.29 -13.53
C MET A 1 5.52 1.60 -13.32
N LYS A 2 4.63 1.14 -14.21
CA LYS A 2 3.17 1.21 -14.04
C LYS A 2 2.43 -0.01 -14.63
N GLU A 3 3.18 -1.07 -14.95
CA GLU A 3 2.71 -2.13 -15.87
C GLU A 3 2.69 -3.54 -15.25
N ALA A 4 3.07 -3.71 -13.98
CA ALA A 4 3.21 -5.05 -13.39
C ALA A 4 1.94 -5.58 -12.69
N LEU A 5 1.05 -4.69 -12.23
CA LEU A 5 -0.18 -5.08 -11.54
C LEU A 5 -1.36 -4.43 -12.27
N ASN A 6 -2.22 -5.24 -12.90
CA ASN A 6 -3.48 -4.81 -13.52
C ASN A 6 -4.53 -4.50 -12.43
N ALA A 7 -4.14 -3.68 -11.46
CA ALA A 7 -4.91 -3.35 -10.27
C ALA A 7 -5.50 -1.94 -10.41
N ASP A 8 -6.76 -1.78 -10.01
CA ASP A 8 -7.40 -0.48 -9.91
C ASP A 8 -6.85 0.26 -8.69
N VAL A 9 -5.93 1.20 -8.91
CA VAL A 9 -5.27 1.94 -7.83
C VAL A 9 -5.99 3.26 -7.61
N LYS A 10 -6.57 3.42 -6.41
CA LYS A 10 -7.20 4.67 -5.98
C LYS A 10 -6.44 5.30 -4.83
N LEU A 11 -6.05 6.57 -4.99
CA LEU A 11 -5.54 7.37 -3.87
C LEU A 11 -6.72 7.87 -3.04
N ILE A 12 -6.76 7.50 -1.77
CA ILE A 12 -7.74 7.99 -0.80
C ILE A 12 -7.03 8.96 0.13
N ALA A 13 -7.54 10.20 0.23
CA ALA A 13 -7.00 11.19 1.14
C ALA A 13 -7.28 10.77 2.59
N GLY A 14 -6.22 10.41 3.32
CA GLY A 14 -6.28 10.15 4.76
C GLY A 14 -6.17 11.43 5.58
N SER A 15 -6.55 11.36 6.86
CA SER A 15 -6.38 12.44 7.85
C SER A 15 -5.39 12.02 8.94
N GLY A 16 -4.62 12.95 9.51
CA GLY A 16 -3.75 12.69 10.66
C GLY A 16 -2.39 12.03 10.33
N GLY A 17 -1.91 12.15 9.08
CA GLY A 17 -0.59 11.64 8.70
C GLY A 17 -0.52 10.11 8.55
N VAL A 18 -1.68 9.47 8.36
CA VAL A 18 -1.84 8.05 8.06
C VAL A 18 -1.40 7.73 6.63
N PHE A 19 -0.86 6.53 6.45
CA PHE A 19 -0.55 5.99 5.14
C PHE A 19 -0.83 4.49 5.21
N ASP A 20 -1.96 4.10 4.61
CA ASP A 20 -2.42 2.71 4.57
C ASP A 20 -2.53 2.28 3.12
N VAL A 21 -1.94 1.14 2.80
CA VAL A 21 -2.09 0.48 1.50
C VAL A 21 -3.00 -0.72 1.72
N ALA A 22 -4.11 -0.75 0.99
CA ALA A 22 -5.09 -1.81 1.08
C ALA A 22 -5.35 -2.44 -0.30
N VAL A 23 -5.52 -3.77 -0.30
CA VAL A 23 -5.93 -4.58 -1.46
C VAL A 23 -7.26 -5.25 -1.09
N ASP A 24 -8.27 -5.13 -1.94
CA ASP A 24 -9.63 -5.65 -1.67
C ASP A 24 -10.21 -5.25 -0.29
N GLY A 25 -9.90 -4.02 0.14
CA GLY A 25 -10.36 -3.47 1.42
C GLY A 25 -9.61 -4.00 2.66
N LYS A 26 -8.59 -4.83 2.49
CA LYS A 26 -7.71 -5.29 3.57
C LYS A 26 -6.39 -4.51 3.55
N VAL A 27 -6.02 -3.90 4.67
CA VAL A 27 -4.73 -3.21 4.81
C VAL A 27 -3.61 -4.25 4.81
N VAL A 28 -2.75 -4.20 3.79
CA VAL A 28 -1.63 -5.13 3.61
C VAL A 28 -0.35 -4.55 4.19
N ILE A 29 -0.20 -3.23 4.16
CA ILE A 29 0.92 -2.53 4.76
C ILE A 29 0.50 -1.12 5.15
N LYS A 30 1.08 -0.60 6.24
CA LYS A 30 0.81 0.75 6.74
C LYS A 30 2.08 1.40 7.25
N LYS A 31 2.08 2.73 7.27
CA LYS A 31 3.06 3.50 8.01
C LYS A 31 2.95 3.19 9.50
N THR A 32 4.11 3.01 10.11
CA THR A 32 4.24 2.86 11.56
C THR A 32 4.87 4.13 12.15
N TRP A 33 5.05 4.14 13.46
CA TRP A 33 5.78 5.20 14.16
C TRP A 33 7.25 5.31 13.69
N GLU A 34 7.82 4.20 13.20
CA GLU A 34 9.20 4.12 12.67
C GLU A 34 9.35 4.79 11.30
N GLY A 35 8.26 4.92 10.53
CA GLY A 35 8.29 5.60 9.25
C GLY A 35 7.41 4.95 8.20
N PHE A 36 7.66 5.35 6.95
CA PHE A 36 7.01 4.75 5.79
C PHE A 36 7.68 3.41 5.47
N PRO A 37 6.90 2.40 5.06
CA PRO A 37 7.46 1.16 4.55
C PRO A 37 8.24 1.41 3.26
N ASP A 38 9.31 0.65 3.06
CA ASP A 38 10.12 0.70 1.84
C ASP A 38 9.33 0.23 0.61
N GLU A 39 9.74 0.68 -0.57
CA GLU A 39 9.11 0.31 -1.84
C GLU A 39 9.05 -1.21 -2.03
N GLU A 40 10.14 -1.92 -1.76
CA GLU A 40 10.21 -3.38 -1.89
C GLU A 40 9.21 -4.08 -0.95
N SER A 41 9.04 -3.56 0.27
CA SER A 41 8.08 -4.08 1.25
C SER A 41 6.63 -3.84 0.79
N ILE A 42 6.34 -2.69 0.19
CA ILE A 42 5.02 -2.39 -0.37
C ILE A 42 4.70 -3.32 -1.53
N VAL A 43 5.62 -3.46 -2.50
CA VAL A 43 5.43 -4.34 -3.67
C VAL A 43 5.22 -5.78 -3.24
N LYS A 44 6.02 -6.27 -2.29
CA LYS A 44 5.87 -7.62 -1.74
C LYS A 44 4.51 -7.81 -1.07
N ALA A 45 4.11 -6.93 -0.16
CA ALA A 45 2.84 -7.01 0.55
C ALA A 45 1.63 -6.97 -0.40
N VAL A 46 1.68 -6.15 -1.44
CA VAL A 46 0.62 -6.10 -2.46
C VAL A 46 0.63 -7.37 -3.32
N SER A 47 1.80 -7.89 -3.68
CA SER A 47 1.91 -9.12 -4.48
C SER A 47 1.47 -10.38 -3.71
N GLU A 48 1.70 -10.44 -2.39
CA GLU A 48 1.20 -11.54 -1.54
C GLU A 48 -0.32 -11.46 -1.28
N ALA A 49 -0.94 -10.30 -1.52
CA ALA A 49 -2.36 -10.06 -1.30
C ALA A 49 -3.22 -10.14 -2.58
N LEU A 50 -2.58 -10.31 -3.74
CA LEU A 50 -3.21 -10.54 -5.05
C LEU A 50 -3.63 -12.00 -5.25
#